data_AF-A0A392V2X7-F1
#
_entry.id   AF-A0A392V2X7-F1
#
_cell.length_a   1.000
_cell.length_b   1.000
_cell.length_c   1.000
_cell.angle_alpha   90.00
_cell.angle_beta   90.00
_cell.angle_gamma   90.00
#
_symmetry.space_group_name_H-M   'P 1'
#
loop_
_entity.id
_entity.type
_entity.pdbx_description
1 polymer ?
#
loop_
_entity_poly.entity_id
_entity_poly.type
_entity_poly.pdbx_seq_one_letter_code
_entity_poly.pdbx_strand_id
1 'polypeptide(L)' 'MRQRRWMEYLKDFDFDLKYHPGKANVVADALSRKTLRA' A
#
# COMPACT_ATOMS: atom_id res chain seq x y z
N MET A 1 -3.11 12.96 -11.99
CA MET A 1 -3.34 13.83 -10.81
C MET A 1 -4.01 13.10 -9.62
N ARG A 2 -3.68 11.82 -9.32
CA ARG A 2 -4.24 11.10 -8.15
C ARG A 2 -3.28 11.07 -6.95
N GLN A 3 -1.97 10.98 -7.19
CA GLN A 3 -0.96 10.97 -6.13
C GLN A 3 -0.95 12.27 -5.31
N ARG A 4 -1.13 13.43 -5.95
CA ARG A 4 -1.08 14.75 -5.28
C ARG A 4 -2.14 14.91 -4.18
N ARG A 5 -3.30 14.26 -4.29
CA ARG A 5 -4.35 14.28 -3.26
C ARG A 5 -3.93 13.51 -2.00
N TRP A 6 -3.18 12.42 -2.17
CA TRP A 6 -2.71 11.60 -1.05
C TRP A 6 -1.48 12.19 -0.36
N MET A 7 -0.67 12.99 -1.07
CA MET A 7 0.52 13.61 -0.49
C MET A 7 0.19 14.50 0.71
N GLU A 8 -0.85 15.33 0.64
CA GLU A 8 -1.22 16.19 1.78
C GLU A 8 -1.67 15.38 2.99
N TYR A 9 -2.41 14.29 2.78
CA TYR A 9 -2.85 13.39 3.85
C TYR A 9 -1.69 12.61 4.47
N LEU A 10 -0.74 12.17 3.65
CA LEU A 10 0.37 11.35 4.11
C LEU A 10 1.41 12.15 4.91
N LYS A 11 1.55 13.46 4.70
CA LYS A 11 2.53 14.31 5.41
C LYS A 11 2.43 14.26 6.93
N ASP A 12 1.26 13.97 7.47
CA ASP A 12 1.03 13.91 8.92
C ASP A 12 1.50 12.60 9.55
N PHE A 13 1.86 11.61 8.73
CA PHE A 13 2.36 10.32 9.19
C PHE A 13 3.89 10.29 9.13
N ASP A 14 4.51 9.77 10.18
CA ASP A 14 5.93 9.44 10.16
C ASP A 14 6.15 8.10 9.45
N PHE A 15 6.52 8.14 8.17
CA PHE A 15 6.81 6.94 7.39
C PHE A 15 7.93 7.19 6.37
N ASP A 16 8.67 6.11 6.08
CA ASP A 16 9.64 6.08 5.00
C ASP A 16 9.05 5.40 3.76
N LEU A 17 9.21 6.04 2.59
CA LEU A 17 8.91 5.38 1.33
C LEU A 17 10.05 4.43 0.94
N LYS A 18 9.85 3.13 1.14
CA LYS A 18 10.83 2.08 0.80
C LYS A 18 10.32 1.18 -0.33
N TYR A 19 11.16 0.97 -1.35
CA TYR A 19 10.87 -0.02 -2.38
C TYR A 19 11.01 -1.43 -1.82
N HIS A 20 9.99 -2.25 -2.00
CA HIS A 20 9.98 -3.65 -1.61
C HIS A 20 9.88 -4.52 -2.86
N PRO A 21 10.88 -5.37 -3.13
CA PRO A 21 10.81 -6.33 -4.24
C PRO A 21 9.61 -7.27 -4.07
N GLY A 22 9.03 -7.74 -5.17
CA GLY A 22 7.77 -8.51 -5.15
C GLY A 22 7.77 -9.74 -4.23
N LYS A 23 8.93 -10.36 -3.98
CA LYS A 23 9.05 -11.48 -3.02
C LYS A 23 8.74 -11.08 -1.56
N ALA A 24 8.93 -9.82 -1.19
CA ALA A 24 8.57 -9.31 0.13
C ALA A 24 7.06 -9.01 0.27
N ASN A 25 6.33 -8.94 -0.84
CA ASN A 25 4.90 -8.59 -0.83
C ASN A 25 3.98 -9.79 -0.60
N VAL A 26 4.52 -11.01 -0.41
CA VAL A 26 3.72 -12.26 -0.30
C VAL A 26 2.61 -12.16 0.76
N VAL A 27 2.89 -11.54 1.91
CA VAL A 27 1.90 -11.36 2.99
C VAL A 27 0.83 -10.33 2.58
N ALA A 28 1.24 -9.18 2.06
CA ALA A 28 0.32 -8.14 1.60
C ALA A 28 -0.58 -8.65 0.47
N ASP A 29 -0.04 -9.39 -0.49
CA ASP A 29 -0.78 -10.01 -1.59
C ASP A 29 -1.77 -11.06 -1.08
N ALA A 30 -1.39 -11.87 -0.08
CA ALA A 30 -2.27 -12.85 0.53
C ALA A 30 -3.47 -12.20 1.24
N LEU A 31 -3.27 -11.06 1.92
CA LEU A 31 -4.31 -10.33 2.64
C LEU A 31 -5.16 -9.43 1.74
N SER A 32 -4.58 -8.91 0.65
CA SER A 32 -5.26 -8.03 -0.31
C SER A 32 -6.31 -8.76 -1.14
N ARG A 33 -6.14 -10.08 -1.32
CA ARG A 33 -7.14 -10.94 -1.95
C ARG A 33 -8.37 -11.03 -1.06
N LYS A 34 -9.33 -10.10 -1.25
CA LYS A 34 -10.71 -10.31 -0.81
C LYS A 34 -11.17 -11.64 -1.40
N THR A 35 -11.50 -12.61 -0.55
CA THR A 35 -12.32 -13.73 -1.00
C THR A 35 -13.67 -13.15 -1.36
N LEU A 36 -13.96 -13.03 -2.66
CA LEU A 36 -15.33 -12.89 -3.13
C LEU A 36 -16.04 -14.21 -2.83
N ARG A 37 -16.40 -14.43 -1.56
CA ARG A 37 -17.38 -15.45 -1.22
C ARG A 37 -18.72 -14.88 -1.65
N ALA A 38 -19.21 -15.40 -2.77
CA ALA A 38 -20.62 -15.35 -3.14
C ALA A 38 -21.44 -16.18 -2.16
#